data_AF-A0AA40AGN9-F1
#
_entry.id   AF-A0AA40AGN9-F1
#
_cell.length_a   1.000
_cell.length_b   1.000
_cell.length_c   1.000
_cell.angle_alpha   90.00
_cell.angle_beta   90.00
_cell.angle_gamma   90.00
#
_symmetry.space_group_name_H-M   'P 1'
#
loop_
_entity.id
_entity.type
_entity.pdbx_description
1 polymer ?
#
loop_
_entity_poly.entity_id
_entity_poly.type
_entity_poly.pdbx_seq_one_letter_code
_entity_poly.pdbx_strand_id
1 'polypeptide(L)'
;RTILGPLTTTFTPPAPCSGAVGLCSTCDVAWYGQLCGPTGAADATSCWPATSRGAQAARPPIFGWGFYSPGYICPAGFTSACSATAGSLADWVPQFIMSAGETAVGCCPTGFACANINGQTCLAVASSVTVGTVTCDSGSSDGFAWATIPNAALGLESINLFAPMIEIAWKQSDLPESLRSTSTVTSVTNTASQQTTSATASTSSPTGIVAGSGGGGGTSASAGMSTGAVAGLAVGVTALVFGIAIAAFYVWRKKRRH
;
A
#
# COMPACT_ATOMS: atom_id res chain seq x y z
N ARG A 1 -17.26 5.64 9.46
CA ARG A 1 -16.78 5.09 8.17
C ARG A 1 -16.83 6.22 7.16
N THR A 2 -15.76 6.46 6.42
CA THR A 2 -15.71 7.53 5.41
C THR A 2 -15.60 6.88 4.04
N ILE A 3 -16.68 6.91 3.27
CA ILE A 3 -16.72 6.35 1.91
C ILE A 3 -16.42 7.50 0.94
N LEU A 4 -15.34 7.37 0.19
CA LEU A 4 -14.88 8.39 -0.74
C LEU A 4 -15.67 8.40 -2.04
N GLY A 5 -16.22 7.25 -2.43
CA GLY A 5 -16.94 7.04 -3.69
C GLY A 5 -16.49 5.74 -4.36
N PRO A 6 -16.95 5.46 -5.59
CA PRO A 6 -16.53 4.27 -6.31
C PRO A 6 -15.11 4.40 -6.88
N LEU A 7 -14.36 3.29 -6.91
CA LEU A 7 -13.12 3.15 -7.67
C LEU A 7 -13.13 1.85 -8.47
N THR A 8 -13.94 1.87 -9.52
CA THR A 8 -14.22 0.71 -10.38
C THR A 8 -13.48 0.77 -11.73
N THR A 9 -12.68 1.81 -11.94
CA THR A 9 -11.84 2.02 -13.11
C THR A 9 -10.45 2.44 -12.66
N THR A 10 -9.45 2.26 -13.53
CA THR A 10 -8.06 2.61 -13.21
C THR A 10 -7.89 4.13 -13.14
N PHE A 11 -7.57 4.65 -11.96
CA PHE A 11 -7.04 5.99 -11.79
C PHE A 11 -5.53 6.00 -12.13
N THR A 12 -5.06 7.00 -12.87
CA THR A 12 -3.64 7.21 -13.12
C THR A 12 -3.18 8.46 -12.38
N PRO A 13 -2.38 8.33 -11.31
CA PRO A 13 -1.85 9.47 -10.60
C PRO A 13 -0.99 10.36 -11.53
N PRO A 14 -1.07 11.70 -11.41
CA PRO A 14 -0.16 12.60 -12.10
C PRO A 14 1.32 12.31 -11.76
N ALA A 15 2.23 12.63 -12.69
CA ALA A 15 3.67 12.37 -12.52
C ALA A 15 4.29 12.91 -11.20
N PRO A 16 3.89 14.08 -10.66
CA PRO A 16 4.42 14.55 -9.37
C PRO A 16 4.13 13.62 -8.18
N CYS A 17 3.11 12.76 -8.27
CA CYS A 17 2.71 11.89 -7.16
C CYS A 17 3.70 10.76 -6.86
N SER A 18 4.58 10.43 -7.81
CA SER A 18 5.69 9.50 -7.63
C SER A 18 7.00 10.20 -7.23
N GLY A 19 7.01 11.54 -7.14
CA GLY A 19 8.10 12.28 -6.53
C GLY A 19 7.96 12.23 -5.01
N ALA A 20 9.05 11.91 -4.31
CA ALA A 20 9.07 12.04 -2.87
C ALA A 20 9.33 13.51 -2.46
N VAL A 21 8.80 13.88 -1.31
CA VAL A 21 9.08 15.14 -0.62
C VAL A 21 9.89 14.77 0.63
N GLY A 22 11.17 15.12 0.67
CA GLY A 22 12.02 14.92 1.85
C GLY A 22 11.78 15.97 2.93
N LEU A 23 11.88 15.60 4.21
CA LEU A 23 11.75 16.58 5.31
C LEU A 23 12.89 17.61 5.31
N CYS A 24 14.10 17.13 5.02
CA CYS A 24 15.32 17.90 4.95
C CYS A 24 16.35 17.17 4.08
N SER A 25 17.41 17.85 3.66
CA SER A 25 18.46 17.27 2.80
C SER A 25 19.27 16.15 3.46
N THR A 26 19.24 16.05 4.80
CA THR A 26 19.98 15.05 5.60
C THR A 26 19.06 14.05 6.30
N CYS A 27 17.77 14.10 6.03
CA CYS A 27 16.78 13.26 6.70
C CYS A 27 16.70 11.90 5.99
N ASP A 28 16.50 10.83 6.74
CA ASP A 28 16.30 9.47 6.25
C ASP A 28 14.81 9.16 5.99
N VAL A 29 14.00 10.19 5.72
CA VAL A 29 12.55 10.10 5.50
C VAL A 29 12.10 11.00 4.35
N ALA A 30 11.28 10.43 3.46
CA ALA A 30 10.58 11.18 2.42
C ALA A 30 9.16 10.62 2.15
N TRP A 31 8.30 11.45 1.57
CA TRP A 31 6.88 11.13 1.35
C TRP A 31 6.42 11.33 -0.09
N TYR A 32 5.82 10.30 -0.68
CA TYR A 32 5.17 10.35 -1.98
C TYR A 32 3.76 10.92 -1.85
N GLY A 33 3.20 11.43 -2.94
CA GLY A 33 1.83 11.97 -2.96
C GLY A 33 1.63 13.18 -2.02
N GLN A 34 2.71 13.90 -1.71
CA GLN A 34 2.70 15.13 -0.93
C GLN A 34 3.05 16.34 -1.80
N LEU A 35 2.70 17.53 -1.32
CA LEU A 35 3.12 18.82 -1.83
C LEU A 35 3.57 19.72 -0.68
N CYS A 36 4.24 20.83 -0.99
CA CYS A 36 4.53 21.85 0.02
C CYS A 36 3.30 22.70 0.32
N GLY A 37 2.81 22.59 1.55
CA GLY A 37 1.74 23.39 2.12
C GLY A 37 2.25 24.47 3.08
N PRO A 38 1.37 25.34 3.60
CA PRO A 38 1.74 26.52 4.40
C PRO A 38 2.52 26.20 5.68
N THR A 39 2.38 24.98 6.19
CA THR A 39 2.97 24.52 7.47
C THR A 39 3.90 23.32 7.29
N GLY A 40 4.37 23.03 6.07
CA GLY A 40 5.19 21.86 5.74
C GLY A 40 4.56 20.97 4.67
N ALA A 41 4.96 19.70 4.62
CA ALA A 41 4.35 18.72 3.71
C ALA A 41 2.84 18.62 3.95
N ALA A 42 2.07 18.53 2.88
CA ALA A 42 0.63 18.34 2.91
C ALA A 42 0.19 17.36 1.83
N ASP A 43 -0.88 16.62 2.07
CA ASP A 43 -1.40 15.65 1.11
C ASP A 43 -1.74 16.35 -0.21
N ALA A 44 -1.18 15.86 -1.30
CA ALA A 44 -1.53 16.33 -2.63
C ALA A 44 -2.84 15.69 -3.06
N THR A 45 -3.94 16.45 -3.00
CA THR A 45 -5.29 15.95 -3.32
C THR A 45 -5.41 15.41 -4.74
N SER A 46 -4.61 15.92 -5.67
CA SER A 46 -4.51 15.42 -7.05
C SER A 46 -3.90 14.03 -7.18
N CYS A 47 -3.25 13.51 -6.14
CA CYS A 47 -2.67 12.17 -6.10
C CYS A 47 -3.66 11.09 -5.65
N TRP A 48 -4.87 11.49 -5.29
CA TRP A 48 -5.96 10.59 -4.92
C TRP A 48 -6.98 10.48 -6.08
N PRO A 49 -7.60 9.30 -6.28
CA PRO A 49 -8.73 9.18 -7.18
C PRO A 49 -9.86 10.16 -6.82
N ALA A 50 -10.64 10.57 -7.83
CA ALA A 50 -11.77 11.47 -7.61
C ALA A 50 -12.73 10.95 -6.55
N THR A 51 -13.24 11.85 -5.70
CA THR A 51 -14.16 11.49 -4.62
C THR A 51 -15.52 12.14 -4.83
N SER A 52 -16.57 11.46 -4.40
CA SER A 52 -17.97 11.84 -4.61
C SER A 52 -18.39 13.17 -3.97
N ARG A 53 -17.68 13.63 -2.94
CA ARG A 53 -17.96 14.89 -2.22
C ARG A 53 -16.77 15.85 -2.17
N GLY A 54 -15.69 15.56 -2.90
CA GLY A 54 -14.39 16.18 -2.69
C GLY A 54 -13.79 15.69 -1.38
N ALA A 55 -12.57 15.16 -1.42
CA ALA A 55 -11.95 14.67 -0.21
C ALA A 55 -11.26 15.84 0.47
N GLN A 56 -11.60 16.04 1.74
CA GLN A 56 -10.86 16.97 2.56
C GLN A 56 -9.53 16.32 2.89
N ALA A 57 -8.43 17.03 2.61
CA ALA A 57 -7.12 16.57 3.02
C ALA A 57 -7.12 16.32 4.53
N ALA A 58 -6.76 15.10 4.93
CA ALA A 58 -6.63 14.76 6.33
C ALA A 58 -5.59 15.68 6.98
N ARG A 59 -5.85 16.06 8.23
CA ARG A 59 -4.91 16.80 9.06
C ARG A 59 -4.69 15.99 10.34
N PRO A 60 -3.45 15.51 10.62
CA PRO A 60 -2.22 15.71 9.84
C PRO A 60 -2.22 14.98 8.48
N PRO A 61 -1.31 15.31 7.54
CA PRO A 61 -1.15 14.60 6.29
C PRO A 61 -0.94 13.10 6.52
N ILE A 62 -1.37 12.25 5.59
CA ILE A 62 -1.19 10.78 5.63
C ILE A 62 -2.08 10.06 6.68
N PHE A 63 -3.03 10.74 7.33
CA PHE A 63 -3.92 10.12 8.33
C PHE A 63 -5.08 9.28 7.75
N GLY A 64 -5.03 8.98 6.46
CA GLY A 64 -6.08 8.25 5.73
C GLY A 64 -7.35 9.07 5.55
N TRP A 65 -7.86 9.11 4.33
CA TRP A 65 -9.00 9.97 3.97
C TRP A 65 -10.33 9.23 4.09
N GLY A 66 -10.29 7.91 4.01
CA GLY A 66 -11.45 7.05 3.80
C GLY A 66 -11.10 5.94 2.83
N PHE A 67 -12.09 5.18 2.40
CA PHE A 67 -11.91 4.10 1.44
C PHE A 67 -12.89 4.26 0.27
N TYR A 68 -12.52 3.72 -0.88
CA TYR A 68 -13.38 3.69 -2.05
C TYR A 68 -14.27 2.46 -2.00
N SER A 69 -15.58 2.66 -2.15
CA SER A 69 -16.57 1.59 -2.14
C SER A 69 -17.76 1.92 -3.06
N PRO A 70 -18.14 1.02 -3.98
CA PRO A 70 -17.38 -0.17 -4.35
C PRO A 70 -16.05 0.23 -5.03
N GLY A 71 -14.96 -0.41 -4.61
CA GLY A 71 -13.65 -0.25 -5.22
C GLY A 71 -12.97 -1.60 -5.32
N TYR A 72 -12.49 -1.97 -6.52
CA TYR A 72 -11.87 -3.28 -6.75
C TYR A 72 -10.70 -3.20 -7.76
N ILE A 73 -10.23 -1.99 -8.09
CA ILE A 73 -9.09 -1.75 -8.98
C ILE A 73 -8.12 -0.79 -8.30
N CYS A 74 -6.87 -1.23 -8.10
CA CYS A 74 -5.81 -0.34 -7.64
C CYS A 74 -5.42 0.67 -8.74
N PRO A 75 -4.98 1.89 -8.37
CA PRO A 75 -4.46 2.86 -9.33
C PRO A 75 -3.30 2.32 -10.18
N ALA A 76 -3.06 2.94 -11.34
CA ALA A 76 -1.89 2.63 -12.16
C ALA A 76 -0.59 2.90 -11.37
N GLY A 77 0.36 1.96 -11.45
CA GLY A 77 1.60 1.99 -10.67
C GLY A 77 1.47 1.47 -9.24
N PHE A 78 0.27 1.05 -8.82
CA PHE A 78 0.01 0.48 -7.50
C PHE A 78 -0.28 -1.03 -7.60
N THR A 79 0.01 -1.75 -6.53
CA THR A 79 -0.28 -3.17 -6.34
C THR A 79 -1.15 -3.38 -5.11
N SER A 80 -1.97 -4.43 -5.12
CA SER A 80 -2.68 -4.91 -3.92
C SER A 80 -1.67 -5.45 -2.91
N ALA A 81 -1.26 -4.62 -1.96
CA ALA A 81 -0.17 -4.93 -1.03
C ALA A 81 -0.65 -5.67 0.24
N CYS A 82 -1.92 -5.52 0.59
CA CYS A 82 -2.54 -6.21 1.71
C CYS A 82 -4.05 -6.36 1.48
N SER A 83 -4.66 -7.36 2.13
CA SER A 83 -6.09 -7.64 2.03
C SER A 83 -6.63 -8.15 3.35
N ALA A 84 -7.86 -7.81 3.66
CA ALA A 84 -8.60 -8.33 4.81
C ALA A 84 -10.06 -8.52 4.42
N THR A 85 -10.68 -9.59 4.89
CA THR A 85 -12.11 -9.83 4.72
C THR A 85 -12.77 -9.88 6.09
N ALA A 86 -13.89 -9.15 6.25
CA ALA A 86 -14.62 -9.12 7.51
C ALA A 86 -15.02 -10.52 7.98
N GLY A 87 -14.68 -10.85 9.22
CA GLY A 87 -14.95 -12.17 9.81
C GLY A 87 -13.86 -13.22 9.57
N SER A 88 -12.79 -12.88 8.86
CA SER A 88 -11.60 -13.73 8.71
C SER A 88 -10.44 -13.19 9.55
N LEU A 89 -9.54 -14.08 9.99
CA LEU A 89 -8.25 -13.67 10.54
C LEU A 89 -7.39 -13.11 9.39
N ALA A 90 -6.85 -11.91 9.57
CA ALA A 90 -5.97 -11.26 8.61
C ALA A 90 -4.80 -10.60 9.33
N ASP A 91 -3.60 -10.66 8.71
CA ASP A 91 -2.39 -10.03 9.24
C ASP A 91 -2.44 -8.50 9.12
N TRP A 92 -3.31 -7.99 8.26
CA TRP A 92 -3.56 -6.57 8.07
C TRP A 92 -4.94 -6.19 8.61
N VAL A 93 -4.98 -5.11 9.40
CA VAL A 93 -6.22 -4.54 9.94
C VAL A 93 -6.47 -3.21 9.22
N PRO A 94 -7.52 -3.08 8.40
CA PRO A 94 -7.87 -1.82 7.77
C PRO A 94 -8.16 -0.73 8.80
N GLN A 95 -7.84 0.53 8.47
CA GLN A 95 -8.14 1.66 9.36
C GLN A 95 -9.65 1.86 9.53
N PHE A 96 -10.43 1.56 8.49
CA PHE A 96 -11.87 1.73 8.50
C PHE A 96 -12.58 0.41 8.75
N ILE A 97 -13.56 0.43 9.66
CA ILE A 97 -14.35 -0.75 10.01
C ILE A 97 -15.06 -1.31 8.77
N MET A 98 -14.86 -2.61 8.50
CA MET A 98 -15.52 -3.35 7.44
C MET A 98 -16.92 -3.83 7.86
N SER A 99 -17.85 -3.88 6.91
CA SER A 99 -19.13 -4.56 7.05
C SER A 99 -18.98 -6.06 6.84
N ALA A 100 -19.94 -6.85 7.33
CA ALA A 100 -19.96 -8.29 7.10
C ALA A 100 -19.88 -8.64 5.60
N GLY A 101 -18.98 -9.57 5.26
CA GLY A 101 -18.73 -10.03 3.89
C GLY A 101 -18.04 -9.01 2.97
N GLU A 102 -17.55 -7.90 3.51
CA GLU A 102 -16.74 -6.92 2.77
C GLU A 102 -15.27 -7.34 2.79
N THR A 103 -14.62 -7.22 1.64
CA THR A 103 -13.17 -7.35 1.47
C THR A 103 -12.60 -5.95 1.29
N ALA A 104 -11.62 -5.61 2.11
CA ALA A 104 -10.80 -4.41 1.96
C ALA A 104 -9.42 -4.80 1.38
N VAL A 105 -8.85 -3.92 0.57
CA VAL A 105 -7.49 -4.04 0.04
C VAL A 105 -6.78 -2.70 0.18
N GLY A 106 -5.54 -2.76 0.66
CA GLY A 106 -4.60 -1.65 0.63
C GLY A 106 -3.80 -1.66 -0.67
N CYS A 107 -4.02 -0.66 -1.51
CA CYS A 107 -3.23 -0.42 -2.71
C CYS A 107 -2.04 0.47 -2.35
N CYS A 108 -0.83 -0.03 -2.59
CA CYS A 108 0.41 0.72 -2.40
C CYS A 108 1.17 0.88 -3.72
N PRO A 109 1.98 1.95 -3.89
CA PRO A 109 2.87 2.03 -5.04
C PRO A 109 3.70 0.75 -5.16
N THR A 110 3.99 0.34 -6.39
CA THR A 110 4.74 -0.90 -6.64
C THR A 110 6.10 -0.84 -5.93
N GLY A 111 6.41 -1.88 -5.14
CA GLY A 111 7.62 -1.93 -4.30
C GLY A 111 7.42 -1.45 -2.86
N PHE A 112 6.23 -0.97 -2.50
CA PHE A 112 5.88 -0.60 -1.13
C PHE A 112 4.99 -1.67 -0.48
N ALA A 113 5.11 -1.81 0.83
CA ALA A 113 4.26 -2.67 1.65
C ALA A 113 3.25 -1.84 2.45
N CYS A 114 2.13 -2.46 2.86
CA CYS A 114 1.21 -1.84 3.81
C CYS A 114 1.89 -1.70 5.18
N ALA A 115 1.93 -0.48 5.71
CA ALA A 115 2.57 -0.20 6.99
C ALA A 115 1.56 0.18 8.08
N ASN A 116 0.44 0.80 7.69
CA ASN A 116 -0.57 1.34 8.60
C ASN A 116 -0.05 2.35 9.64
N ILE A 117 1.13 2.95 9.40
CA ILE A 117 1.74 3.91 10.32
C ILE A 117 0.91 5.20 10.28
N ASN A 118 0.20 5.50 11.38
CA ASN A 118 -0.72 6.64 11.52
C ASN A 118 -1.94 6.65 10.57
N GLY A 119 -2.30 5.51 9.98
CA GLY A 119 -3.48 5.40 9.12
C GLY A 119 -3.17 4.69 7.81
N GLN A 120 -3.79 5.12 6.72
CA GLN A 120 -3.60 4.53 5.40
C GLN A 120 -2.24 4.88 4.79
N THR A 121 -1.20 4.17 5.22
CA THR A 121 0.20 4.46 4.85
C THR A 121 0.91 3.22 4.31
N CYS A 122 1.65 3.41 3.23
CA CYS A 122 2.58 2.46 2.65
C CYS A 122 4.02 2.82 3.01
N LEU A 123 4.90 1.83 3.10
CA LEU A 123 6.33 2.00 3.41
C LEU A 123 7.19 1.20 2.42
N ALA A 124 8.27 1.81 1.96
CA ALA A 124 9.41 1.13 1.36
C ALA A 124 10.71 1.62 2.02
N VAL A 125 11.69 0.74 2.16
CA VAL A 125 13.04 1.10 2.62
C VAL A 125 13.97 0.94 1.42
N ALA A 126 14.61 2.04 1.00
CA ALA A 126 15.47 2.05 -0.17
C ALA A 126 16.93 2.34 0.24
N SER A 127 17.86 1.52 -0.24
CA SER A 127 19.30 1.68 -0.02
C SER A 127 20.07 2.12 -1.28
N SER A 128 19.40 2.17 -2.44
CA SER A 128 19.99 2.58 -3.71
C SER A 128 18.95 3.35 -4.54
N VAL A 129 18.86 4.66 -4.34
CA VAL A 129 17.85 5.51 -4.99
C VAL A 129 18.31 6.96 -5.05
N THR A 130 17.87 7.69 -6.08
CA THR A 130 17.95 9.15 -6.09
C THR A 130 16.56 9.72 -5.89
N VAL A 131 16.36 10.47 -4.81
CA VAL A 131 15.06 10.93 -4.34
C VAL A 131 15.02 12.44 -4.43
N GLY A 132 13.93 12.96 -4.99
CA GLY A 132 13.63 14.39 -4.91
C GLY A 132 13.45 14.77 -3.45
N THR A 133 14.15 15.80 -3.01
CA THR A 133 13.96 16.41 -1.70
C THR A 133 13.59 17.85 -1.95
N VAL A 134 12.38 18.22 -1.53
CA VAL A 134 11.93 19.60 -1.51
C VAL A 134 11.74 19.97 -0.05
N THR A 135 12.45 21.00 0.40
CA THR A 135 12.18 21.58 1.72
C THR A 135 11.04 22.57 1.57
N CYS A 136 9.99 22.41 2.36
CA CYS A 136 8.85 23.29 2.30
C CYS A 136 9.09 24.51 3.20
N ASP A 137 9.07 25.70 2.62
CA ASP A 137 9.05 26.97 3.34
C ASP A 137 7.80 27.77 2.97
N SER A 138 7.02 28.14 3.97
CA SER A 138 5.84 29.01 3.86
C SER A 138 4.84 28.69 2.71
N GLY A 139 4.68 27.43 2.34
CA GLY A 139 3.79 27.00 1.24
C GLY A 139 4.44 26.95 -0.14
N SER A 140 5.74 27.21 -0.22
CA SER A 140 6.58 27.05 -1.40
C SER A 140 7.67 26.01 -1.14
N SER A 141 8.27 25.46 -2.19
CA SER A 141 9.47 24.64 -2.07
C SER A 141 10.71 25.52 -2.23
N ASP A 142 11.63 25.48 -1.27
CA ASP A 142 12.95 26.10 -1.36
C ASP A 142 13.86 25.25 -2.24
N GLY A 143 13.67 25.37 -3.55
CA GLY A 143 14.42 24.62 -4.55
C GLY A 143 14.12 23.12 -4.55
N PHE A 144 14.29 22.52 -5.72
CA PHE A 144 14.26 21.08 -5.87
C PHE A 144 15.71 20.58 -5.78
N ALA A 145 16.04 19.79 -4.76
CA ALA A 145 17.33 19.12 -4.63
C ALA A 145 17.15 17.61 -4.78
N TRP A 146 18.11 16.92 -5.39
CA TRP A 146 18.14 15.46 -5.43
C TRP A 146 19.09 14.94 -4.35
N ALA A 147 18.65 13.96 -3.57
CA ALA A 147 19.51 13.21 -2.65
C ALA A 147 19.72 11.79 -3.20
N THR A 148 20.97 11.40 -3.41
CA THR A 148 21.32 10.02 -3.78
C THR A 148 21.67 9.21 -2.54
N ILE A 149 21.09 8.03 -2.41
CA ILE A 149 21.31 7.06 -1.33
C ILE A 149 22.03 5.84 -1.93
N PRO A 150 23.10 5.33 -1.30
CA PRO A 150 23.67 5.82 -0.05
C PRO A 150 24.44 7.13 -0.23
N ASN A 151 24.50 7.95 0.83
CA ASN A 151 25.29 9.18 0.90
C ASN A 151 26.25 9.14 2.09
N ALA A 152 27.51 8.78 1.82
CA ALA A 152 28.54 8.68 2.86
C ALA A 152 28.86 10.04 3.52
N ALA A 153 28.77 11.16 2.78
CA ALA A 153 29.05 12.48 3.33
C ALA A 153 28.00 12.91 4.37
N LEU A 154 26.79 12.36 4.28
CA LEU A 154 25.69 12.61 5.22
C LEU A 154 25.46 11.45 6.21
N GLY A 155 26.21 10.35 6.09
CA GLY A 155 26.00 9.15 6.90
C GLY A 155 24.66 8.43 6.63
N LEU A 156 24.10 8.58 5.42
CA LEU A 156 22.82 7.98 5.05
C LEU A 156 23.03 6.69 4.23
N GLU A 157 22.74 5.54 4.81
CA GLU A 157 22.84 4.24 4.10
C GLU A 157 21.51 3.82 3.44
N SER A 158 20.39 4.26 4.00
CA SER A 158 19.05 3.98 3.49
C SER A 158 18.10 5.14 3.80
N ILE A 159 16.95 5.13 3.13
CA ILE A 159 15.87 6.09 3.34
C ILE A 159 14.53 5.36 3.47
N ASN A 160 13.70 5.81 4.40
CA ASN A 160 12.31 5.39 4.55
C ASN A 160 11.43 6.23 3.63
N LEU A 161 10.79 5.57 2.68
CA LEU A 161 9.84 6.17 1.75
C LEU A 161 8.43 5.83 2.20
N PHE A 162 7.66 6.85 2.51
CA PHE A 162 6.25 6.72 2.85
C PHE A 162 5.38 7.14 1.68
N ALA A 163 4.22 6.52 1.52
CA ALA A 163 3.24 6.91 0.51
C ALA A 163 1.81 6.75 1.06
N PRO A 164 0.83 7.51 0.55
CA PRO A 164 -0.57 7.26 0.87
C PRO A 164 -0.97 5.86 0.36
N MET A 165 -1.65 5.10 1.22
CA MET A 165 -2.31 3.86 0.84
C MET A 165 -3.72 4.18 0.35
N ILE A 166 -4.05 3.75 -0.86
CA ILE A 166 -5.42 3.85 -1.37
C ILE A 166 -6.16 2.59 -0.91
N GLU A 167 -7.08 2.74 0.04
CA GLU A 167 -7.93 1.63 0.48
C GLU A 167 -9.16 1.52 -0.42
N ILE A 168 -9.39 0.32 -0.92
CA ILE A 168 -10.58 -0.03 -1.69
C ILE A 168 -11.33 -1.12 -0.95
N ALA A 169 -12.66 -1.11 -1.03
CA ALA A 169 -13.48 -2.12 -0.41
C ALA A 169 -14.68 -2.50 -1.29
N TRP A 170 -15.02 -3.78 -1.29
CA TRP A 170 -16.12 -4.33 -2.07
C TRP A 170 -16.76 -5.54 -1.39
N LYS A 171 -17.99 -5.83 -1.77
CA LYS A 171 -18.65 -7.12 -1.56
C LYS A 171 -18.69 -7.90 -2.87
N GLN A 172 -18.96 -9.20 -2.79
CA GLN A 172 -19.09 -10.05 -3.99
C GLN A 172 -20.15 -9.55 -4.98
N SER A 173 -21.24 -8.95 -4.48
CA SER A 173 -22.28 -8.30 -5.28
C SER A 173 -21.78 -7.13 -6.12
N ASP A 174 -20.69 -6.49 -5.71
CA ASP A 174 -20.20 -5.26 -6.32
C ASP A 174 -19.26 -5.54 -7.51
N LEU A 175 -18.72 -6.76 -7.57
CA LEU A 175 -17.83 -7.17 -8.65
C LEU A 175 -18.62 -7.37 -9.95
N PRO A 176 -18.07 -7.01 -11.13
CA PRO A 176 -18.63 -7.41 -12.41
C PRO A 176 -18.58 -8.93 -12.57
N GLU A 177 -19.48 -9.49 -13.37
CA GLU A 177 -19.64 -10.94 -13.52
C GLU A 177 -18.33 -11.65 -13.93
N SER A 178 -17.55 -11.03 -14.82
CA SER A 178 -16.23 -11.54 -15.24
C SER A 178 -15.23 -11.72 -14.11
N LEU A 179 -15.35 -10.95 -13.02
CA LEU A 179 -14.49 -11.07 -11.83
C LEU A 179 -15.10 -11.99 -10.76
N ARG A 180 -16.40 -12.30 -10.84
CA ARG A 180 -17.06 -13.26 -9.94
C ARG A 180 -16.76 -14.71 -10.34
N SER A 181 -16.52 -14.97 -11.63
CA SER A 181 -16.39 -16.34 -12.17
C SER A 181 -15.05 -17.03 -11.90
N THR A 182 -14.05 -16.37 -11.32
CA THR A 182 -12.72 -16.97 -11.05
C THR A 182 -12.72 -17.97 -9.87
N SER A 183 -13.85 -18.17 -9.19
CA SER A 183 -13.97 -19.09 -8.05
C SER A 183 -14.76 -20.37 -8.32
N THR A 184 -15.17 -20.67 -9.56
CA THR A 184 -15.78 -21.96 -9.87
C THR A 184 -14.68 -23.01 -10.02
N VAL A 185 -14.36 -23.70 -8.93
CA VAL A 185 -13.62 -24.96 -8.95
C VAL A 185 -14.28 -25.88 -9.97
N THR A 186 -13.52 -26.29 -10.98
CA THR A 186 -13.90 -27.32 -11.93
C THR A 186 -14.11 -28.62 -11.15
N SER A 187 -15.35 -28.88 -10.71
CA SER A 187 -15.76 -30.22 -10.30
C SER A 187 -15.83 -31.06 -11.57
N VAL A 188 -14.74 -31.77 -11.86
CA VAL A 188 -14.69 -32.81 -12.89
C VAL A 188 -15.56 -33.97 -12.40
N THR A 189 -16.85 -33.92 -12.69
CA THR A 189 -17.72 -35.08 -12.52
C THR A 189 -17.58 -35.93 -13.77
N ASN A 190 -16.68 -36.92 -13.70
CA ASN A 190 -16.64 -38.02 -14.65
C ASN A 190 -17.94 -38.82 -14.53
N THR A 191 -18.86 -38.64 -15.48
CA THR A 191 -19.91 -39.62 -15.72
C THR A 191 -20.00 -39.88 -17.22
N ALA A 192 -19.49 -41.05 -17.59
CA ALA A 192 -19.61 -41.61 -18.92
C ALA A 192 -21.08 -41.84 -19.29
N SER A 193 -21.46 -41.48 -20.52
CA SER A 193 -22.46 -42.22 -21.28
C SER A 193 -22.25 -42.02 -22.77
N GLN A 194 -22.31 -43.16 -23.44
CA GLN A 194 -22.05 -43.45 -24.83
C GLN A 194 -23.10 -42.79 -25.74
N GLN A 195 -22.70 -42.25 -26.90
CA GLN A 195 -23.38 -42.52 -28.17
C GLN A 195 -22.52 -42.16 -29.39
N THR A 196 -22.79 -42.88 -30.47
CA THR A 196 -21.94 -43.30 -31.56
C THR A 196 -22.14 -42.48 -32.85
N THR A 197 -21.10 -42.49 -33.71
CA THR A 197 -21.07 -42.24 -35.20
C THR A 197 -21.42 -40.81 -35.68
N SER A 198 -20.68 -40.16 -36.59
CA SER A 198 -20.11 -40.65 -37.86
C SER A 198 -18.89 -39.84 -38.32
N ALA A 199 -18.04 -40.50 -39.12
CA ALA A 199 -16.81 -40.01 -39.72
C ALA A 199 -17.02 -38.97 -40.84
N THR A 200 -16.06 -38.05 -41.01
CA THR A 200 -15.58 -37.63 -42.33
C THR A 200 -14.11 -37.24 -42.21
N ALA A 201 -13.29 -37.89 -43.02
CA ALA A 201 -11.85 -37.71 -43.12
C ALA A 201 -11.50 -36.46 -43.92
N SER A 202 -10.41 -35.79 -43.55
CA SER A 202 -9.55 -35.10 -44.51
C SER A 202 -8.13 -35.02 -43.97
N THR A 203 -7.24 -35.53 -44.80
CA THR A 203 -5.81 -35.78 -44.62
C THR A 203 -5.01 -34.57 -45.04
N SER A 204 -4.08 -34.08 -44.21
CA SER A 204 -2.83 -33.44 -44.68
C SER A 204 -1.84 -33.23 -43.53
N SER A 205 -0.72 -33.95 -43.63
CA SER A 205 0.58 -33.75 -42.95
C SER A 205 1.65 -33.98 -44.03
N PRO A 206 2.96 -33.66 -43.85
CA PRO A 206 3.68 -33.09 -42.69
C PRO A 206 4.76 -32.01 -43.05
N THR A 207 5.61 -31.70 -42.04
CA THR A 207 7.01 -31.17 -42.03
C THR A 207 7.18 -29.68 -41.65
N GLY A 208 8.03 -29.25 -40.71
CA GLY A 208 9.03 -29.91 -39.84
C GLY A 208 9.42 -29.01 -38.62
N ILE A 209 9.75 -29.58 -37.44
CA ILE A 209 11.09 -29.68 -36.77
C ILE A 209 11.80 -28.31 -36.63
N VAL A 210 12.11 -27.73 -35.44
CA VAL A 210 13.19 -28.00 -34.45
C VAL A 210 12.83 -27.32 -33.10
N ALA A 211 12.65 -28.03 -31.98
CA ALA A 211 13.57 -28.31 -30.86
C ALA A 211 14.19 -27.10 -30.11
N GLY A 212 13.94 -27.00 -28.80
CA GLY A 212 14.56 -26.03 -27.89
C GLY A 212 14.08 -26.20 -26.44
N SER A 213 14.64 -27.19 -25.75
CA SER A 213 14.45 -27.59 -24.35
C SER A 213 14.96 -26.56 -23.33
N GLY A 214 14.31 -26.48 -22.15
CA GLY A 214 14.89 -25.86 -20.96
C GLY A 214 13.90 -25.72 -19.81
N GLY A 215 13.79 -26.76 -18.98
CA GLY A 215 13.00 -26.74 -17.75
C GLY A 215 13.64 -25.88 -16.65
N GLY A 216 12.79 -25.31 -15.80
CA GLY A 216 13.20 -24.59 -14.60
C GLY A 216 11.99 -24.31 -13.73
N GLY A 217 11.62 -25.29 -12.89
CA GLY A 217 10.65 -25.09 -11.81
C GLY A 217 11.22 -24.16 -10.76
N GLY A 218 10.63 -22.97 -10.62
CA GLY A 218 10.91 -22.01 -9.56
C GLY A 218 9.75 -21.94 -8.59
N THR A 219 9.88 -22.64 -7.47
CA THR A 219 9.03 -22.49 -6.29
C THR A 219 9.06 -21.03 -5.81
N SER A 220 7.91 -20.36 -5.89
CA SER A 220 7.72 -19.02 -5.33
C SER A 220 7.68 -19.11 -3.81
N ALA A 221 8.83 -18.95 -3.16
CA ALA A 221 8.91 -18.73 -1.73
C ALA A 221 8.57 -17.26 -1.45
N SER A 222 7.36 -17.04 -0.92
CA SER A 222 6.96 -15.79 -0.28
C SER A 222 7.88 -15.52 0.90
N ALA A 223 8.80 -14.56 0.74
CA ALA A 223 9.67 -14.07 1.80
C ALA A 223 8.83 -13.31 2.83
N GLY A 224 8.41 -14.01 3.89
CA GLY A 224 7.81 -13.43 5.08
C GLY A 224 8.84 -12.59 5.83
N MET A 225 8.44 -11.38 6.25
CA MET A 225 9.26 -10.54 7.13
C MET A 225 9.46 -11.26 8.47
N SER A 226 10.73 -11.33 8.90
CA SER A 226 11.13 -11.99 10.14
C SER A 226 10.46 -11.34 11.36
N THR A 227 9.80 -12.18 12.16
CA THR A 227 9.13 -11.88 13.45
C THR A 227 10.01 -11.10 14.43
N GLY A 228 11.33 -11.08 14.24
CA GLY A 228 12.29 -10.38 15.09
C GLY A 228 12.18 -8.86 15.09
N ALA A 229 11.71 -8.23 14.01
CA ALA A 229 11.59 -6.76 13.94
C ALA A 229 10.36 -6.22 14.72
N VAL A 230 9.31 -7.04 14.86
CA VAL A 230 8.05 -6.66 15.53
C VAL A 230 8.19 -6.69 17.06
N ALA A 231 9.04 -7.57 17.61
CA ALA A 231 9.26 -7.68 19.04
C ALA A 231 10.02 -6.48 19.66
N GLY A 232 10.82 -5.74 18.88
CA GLY A 232 11.64 -4.63 19.37
C GLY A 232 10.86 -3.36 19.72
N LEU A 233 9.75 -3.08 19.02
CA LEU A 233 8.98 -1.84 19.21
C LEU A 233 8.04 -1.88 20.43
N ALA A 234 7.60 -3.07 20.85
CA ALA A 234 6.67 -3.21 21.98
C ALA A 234 7.32 -2.91 23.35
N VAL A 235 8.63 -3.14 23.50
CA VAL A 235 9.32 -2.93 24.79
C VAL A 235 9.77 -1.48 24.99
N GLY A 236 10.10 -0.75 23.92
CA GLY A 236 10.57 0.64 24.02
C GLY A 236 9.50 1.63 24.49
N VAL A 237 8.24 1.46 24.05
CA VAL A 237 7.15 2.40 24.35
C VAL A 237 6.74 2.35 25.83
N THR A 238 6.82 1.18 26.46
CA THR A 238 6.43 1.04 27.88
C THR A 238 7.41 1.77 28.80
N ALA A 239 8.72 1.67 28.57
CA ALA A 239 9.72 2.34 29.40
C ALA A 239 9.62 3.88 29.33
N LEU A 240 9.34 4.45 28.15
CA LEU A 240 9.21 5.89 27.97
C LEU A 240 7.97 6.45 28.71
N VAL A 241 6.82 5.77 28.62
CA VAL A 241 5.57 6.20 29.28
C VAL A 241 5.71 6.16 30.79
N PHE A 242 6.32 5.10 31.36
CA PHE A 242 6.58 5.03 32.80
C PHE A 242 7.57 6.10 33.26
N GLY A 243 8.62 6.39 32.49
CA GLY A 243 9.57 7.46 32.80
C GLY A 243 8.91 8.84 32.90
N ILE A 244 8.05 9.18 31.94
CA ILE A 244 7.33 10.47 31.92
C ILE A 244 6.33 10.56 33.08
N ALA A 245 5.60 9.48 33.38
CA ALA A 245 4.64 9.45 34.48
C ALA A 245 5.32 9.65 35.86
N ILE A 246 6.47 9.02 36.08
CA ILE A 246 7.24 9.16 37.32
C ILE A 246 7.78 10.60 37.47
N ALA A 247 8.32 11.18 36.40
CA ALA A 247 8.83 12.55 36.41
C ALA A 247 7.71 13.57 36.70
N ALA A 248 6.55 13.42 36.05
CA ALA A 248 5.38 14.28 36.30
C ALA A 248 4.87 14.17 37.74
N PHE A 249 4.80 12.95 38.29
CA PHE A 249 4.40 12.72 39.67
C PHE A 249 5.37 13.37 40.67
N TYR A 250 6.68 13.29 40.41
CA TYR A 250 7.69 13.88 41.29
C TYR A 250 7.62 15.42 41.34
N VAL A 251 7.44 16.05 40.17
CA VAL A 251 7.27 17.52 40.07
C VAL A 251 5.99 17.96 40.77
N TRP A 252 4.89 17.23 40.58
CA TRP A 252 3.62 17.54 41.24
C TRP A 252 3.70 17.42 42.77
N ARG A 253 4.39 16.39 43.27
CA ARG A 253 4.57 16.20 44.72
C ARG A 253 5.47 17.29 45.33
N LYS A 254 6.49 17.75 44.61
CA LYS A 254 7.35 18.85 45.06
C LYS A 254 6.58 20.17 45.13
N LYS A 255 5.69 20.43 44.16
CA LYS A 255 4.85 21.64 44.12
C LYS A 255 3.78 21.69 45.22
N ARG A 256 3.41 20.55 45.82
CA ARG A 256 2.47 20.48 46.96
C ARG A 256 3.13 20.65 48.34
N ARG A 257 4.47 20.71 48.40
CA ARG A 257 5.23 20.87 49.66
C ARG A 257 5.78 22.29 49.87
N HIS A 258 5.50 23.19 48.94
CA HIS A 258 5.67 24.63 49.07
C HIS A 258 4.30 25.28 48.97
#